data_AF-A0A351J2C5-F1
#
_entry.id   AF-A0A351J2C5-F1
#
_cell.length_a   1.000
_cell.length_b   1.000
_cell.length_c   1.000
_cell.angle_alpha   90.00
_cell.angle_beta   90.00
_cell.angle_gamma   90.00
#
_symmetry.space_group_name_H-M   'P 1'
#
loop_
_entity.id
_entity.type
_entity.pdbx_description
1 polymer ?
#
loop_
_entity_poly.entity_id
_entity_poly.type
_entity_poly.pdbx_seq_one_letter_code
_entity_poly.pdbx_strand_id
1 'polypeptide(L)' 'MNPKIQDEHTDQLMKAILTLKTAEECYNFFEDLCTVSELIGMSRRLYAARLLKNNENYTEICQKS' A
#
# COMPACT_ATOMS: atom_id res chain seq x y z
N MET A 1 13.36 -4.61 -10.62
CA MET A 1 12.33 -5.49 -10.05
C MET A 1 13.00 -6.68 -9.39
N ASN A 2 12.46 -7.20 -8.29
CA ASN A 2 13.02 -8.38 -7.63
C ASN A 2 12.54 -9.63 -8.38
N PRO A 3 13.41 -10.43 -9.00
CA PRO A 3 13.00 -11.58 -9.82
C PRO A 3 12.31 -12.68 -9.00
N LYS A 4 12.43 -12.66 -7.67
CA LYS A 4 11.79 -13.64 -6.77
C LYS A 4 10.27 -13.46 -6.64
N ILE A 5 9.73 -12.32 -7.02
CA ILE A 5 8.30 -12.01 -6.95
C ILE A 5 7.70 -11.83 -8.35
N GLN A 6 8.48 -12.05 -9.39
CA GLN A 6 8.05 -11.82 -10.76
C GLN A 6 7.74 -13.18 -11.40
N ASP A 7 6.50 -13.60 -11.23
CA ASP A 7 5.92 -14.78 -11.86
C ASP A 7 4.52 -14.45 -12.41
N GLU A 8 3.96 -15.39 -13.17
CA GLU A 8 2.67 -15.19 -13.84
C GLU A 8 1.53 -14.90 -12.84
N HIS A 9 1.55 -15.53 -11.67
CA HIS A 9 0.52 -15.34 -10.66
C HIS A 9 0.58 -13.95 -10.03
N THR A 10 1.78 -13.48 -9.72
CA THR A 10 2.00 -12.16 -9.16
C THR A 10 1.69 -11.07 -10.19
N ASP A 11 2.02 -11.30 -11.46
CA ASP A 11 1.65 -10.39 -12.55
C ASP A 11 0.13 -10.30 -12.74
N GLN A 12 -0.58 -11.42 -12.64
CA GLN A 12 -2.05 -11.44 -12.69
C GLN A 12 -2.67 -10.66 -11.52
N LEU A 13 -2.14 -10.84 -10.30
CA LEU A 13 -2.58 -10.07 -9.14
C LEU A 13 -2.38 -8.57 -9.37
N MET A 14 -1.21 -8.14 -9.85
CA MET A 14 -0.95 -6.73 -10.14
C MET A 14 -1.90 -6.18 -11.22
N LYS A 15 -2.18 -6.95 -12.27
CA LYS A 15 -3.15 -6.56 -13.31
C LYS A 15 -4.57 -6.40 -12.75
N ALA A 16 -5.01 -7.31 -11.88
CA ALA A 16 -6.31 -7.21 -11.22
C ALA A 16 -6.40 -5.97 -10.33
N ILE A 17 -5.35 -5.66 -9.56
CA ILE A 17 -5.31 -4.44 -8.73
C ILE A 17 -5.44 -3.18 -9.59
N LEU A 18 -4.85 -3.15 -10.79
CA LEU A 18 -4.94 -2.00 -11.71
C LEU A 18 -6.35 -1.79 -12.31
N THR A 19 -7.23 -2.81 -12.28
CA THR A 19 -8.61 -2.66 -12.77
C THR A 19 -9.53 -1.94 -11.79
N LEU A 20 -9.20 -1.94 -10.49
CA LEU A 20 -10.00 -1.31 -9.44
C LEU A 20 -10.03 0.22 -9.59
N LYS A 21 -11.20 0.83 -9.41
CA LYS A 21 -11.45 2.26 -9.62
C LYS A 21 -11.97 2.99 -8.39
N THR A 22 -12.59 2.28 -7.45
CA THR A 22 -13.21 2.88 -6.27
C THR A 22 -12.64 2.30 -4.98
N ALA A 23 -12.79 3.04 -3.88
CA ALA A 23 -12.36 2.56 -2.56
C ALA A 23 -13.15 1.31 -2.14
N GLU A 24 -14.45 1.26 -2.46
CA GLU A 24 -15.32 0.11 -2.17
C GLU A 24 -14.86 -1.15 -2.92
N GLU A 25 -14.53 -1.04 -4.21
CA GLU A 25 -13.96 -2.14 -4.98
C GLU A 25 -12.65 -2.64 -4.37
N CYS A 26 -11.79 -1.73 -3.90
CA CYS A 26 -10.58 -2.10 -3.18
C CYS A 26 -10.90 -2.84 -1.88
N TYR A 27 -11.83 -2.34 -1.06
CA TYR A 27 -12.20 -3.01 0.19
C TYR A 27 -12.72 -4.43 -0.07
N ASN A 28 -13.66 -4.60 -1.00
CA ASN A 28 -14.21 -5.92 -1.36
C ASN A 28 -13.11 -6.87 -1.89
N PHE A 29 -12.27 -6.39 -2.82
CA PHE A 29 -11.20 -7.21 -3.40
C PHE A 29 -10.17 -7.68 -2.36
N PHE A 30 -9.76 -6.78 -1.45
CA PHE A 30 -8.77 -7.11 -0.43
C PHE A 30 -9.36 -7.89 0.75
N GLU A 31 -10.66 -7.80 1.03
CA GLU A 31 -11.33 -8.66 2.02
C GLU A 31 -11.38 -10.12 1.58
N ASP A 32 -11.59 -10.38 0.29
CA ASP A 32 -11.58 -11.73 -0.27
C ASP A 32 -10.16 -12.33 -0.30
N LEU A 33 -9.14 -11.49 -0.52
CA LEU A 33 -7.75 -11.94 -0.70
C LEU A 33 -6.94 -12.01 0.61
N CYS A 34 -7.27 -11.19 1.60
CA CYS A 34 -6.45 -11.00 2.80
C CYS A 34 -7.28 -11.10 4.08
N THR A 35 -6.61 -11.45 5.17
CA THR A 35 -7.19 -11.29 6.51
C THR A 35 -7.23 -9.83 6.93
N VAL A 36 -8.14 -9.49 7.85
CA VAL A 36 -8.25 -8.15 8.44
C VAL A 36 -6.91 -7.66 9.02
N SER A 37 -6.15 -8.57 9.67
CA SER A 37 -4.84 -8.26 10.26
C SER A 37 -3.80 -7.88 9.21
N GLU A 38 -3.80 -8.55 8.06
CA GLU A 38 -2.88 -8.24 6.95
C GLU A 38 -3.19 -6.88 6.33
N LEU A 39 -4.47 -6.57 6.12
CA LEU A 39 -4.91 -5.29 5.58
C LEU A 39 -4.57 -4.12 6.52
N ILE A 40 -4.80 -4.28 7.82
CA ILE A 40 -4.38 -3.30 8.84
C ILE A 40 -2.85 -3.17 8.88
N GLY A 41 -2.12 -4.28 8.73
CA GLY A 41 -0.67 -4.27 8.64
C GLY A 41 -0.16 -3.46 7.45
N MET A 42 -0.77 -3.64 6.27
CA MET A 42 -0.45 -2.89 5.05
C MET A 42 -0.72 -1.39 5.19
N SER A 43 -1.86 -1.00 5.77
CA SER A 43 -2.21 0.42 5.95
C SER A 43 -1.22 1.14 6.88
N ARG A 44 -0.79 0.49 7.96
CA ARG A 44 0.24 1.01 8.87
C ARG A 44 1.59 1.20 8.16
N ARG A 45 2.01 0.23 7.32
CA ARG A 45 3.24 0.34 6.53
C ARG A 45 3.16 1.50 5.53
N LEU A 46 2.03 1.68 4.86
CA LEU A 46 1.82 2.80 3.95
C LEU A 46 1.89 4.15 4.69
N TYR A 47 1.27 4.25 5.86
CA TYR A 47 1.33 5.44 6.71
C TYR A 47 2.76 5.76 7.15
N ALA A 48 3.51 4.77 7.63
CA ALA A 48 4.91 4.93 7.99
C ALA A 48 5.77 5.38 6.80
N ALA A 49 5.58 4.78 5.61
CA ALA A 49 6.27 5.19 4.39
C ALA A 49 5.95 6.65 4.00
N ARG A 50 4.68 7.08 4.16
CA ARG A 50 4.29 8.48 3.96
C ARG A 50 4.98 9.42 4.94
N LEU A 51 5.08 9.04 6.21
CA LEU A 51 5.81 9.83 7.22
C LEU A 51 7.30 9.93 6.89
N LEU A 52 7.93 8.83 6.48
CA LEU A 52 9.35 8.82 6.09
C LEU A 52 9.60 9.66 4.83
N LYS A 53 8.71 9.61 3.84
CA LYS A 53 8.79 10.48 2.66
C LYS A 53 8.57 11.95 3.02
N ASN A 54 7.68 12.21 3.99
CA ASN A 54 7.40 13.55 4.49
C ASN A 54 8.43 14.04 5.52
N ASN A 55 9.40 13.21 5.94
CA ASN A 55 10.45 13.59 6.87
C ASN A 55 11.47 14.57 6.27
N GLU A 56 11.44 14.82 4.95
CA GLU A 56 12.08 15.99 4.34
C GLU A 56 11.35 17.30 4.69
N ASN A 57 10.02 17.27 4.87
CA ASN A 57 9.21 18.41 5.30
C ASN A 57 9.04 18.48 6.84
N TYR A 58 9.25 17.38 7.57
CA TYR A 58 9.08 17.35 9.03
C TYR A 58 10.16 18.17 9.73
N THR A 59 11.39 18.20 9.20
CA THR A 59 12.44 19.15 9.64
C THR A 59 12.01 20.60 9.48
N GLU A 60 11.28 20.94 8.41
CA GLU A 60 10.75 22.31 8.18
C GLU A 60 9.52 22.62 9.06
N ILE A 61 8.67 21.62 9.34
CA ILE A 61 7.47 21.79 10.17
C ILE A 61 7.85 21.88 11.66
N CYS A 62 8.85 21.13 12.13
CA CYS A 62 9.33 21.20 13.50
C CYS A 62 10.15 22.46 13.83
N GLN A 63 10.62 23.22 12.85
CA GLN A 63 11.30 24.52 13.09
C GLN A 63 10.33 25.71 13.18
N LYS A 64 9.02 25.49 12.97
CA LYS A 64 7.98 26.52 13.13
C LYS A 64 7.20 26.44 14.44
N SER A 65 7.76 25.79 15.47
CA SER A 65 7.22 25.77 16.84
C SER A 65 8.14 26.54 17.78
#